data_AF-A0A0U1DA74-F1
#
_entry.id   AF-A0A0U1DA74-F1
#
_cell.length_a   1.000
_cell.length_b   1.000
_cell.length_c   1.000
_cell.angle_alpha   90.00
_cell.angle_beta   90.00
_cell.angle_gamma   90.00
#
_symmetry.space_group_name_H-M   'P 1'
#
loop_
_entity.id
_entity.type
_entity.pdbx_description
1 polymer ?
#
loop_
_entity_poly.entity_id
_entity_poly.type
_entity_poly.pdbx_seq_one_letter_code
_entity_poly.pdbx_strand_id
1 'polypeptide(L)' 'MILVVRLRRHQPTRDYMARRLAEGKTKNEVMRCLKRYLAREIFHAIQPSRKATKIVA' A
#
# COMPACT_ATOMS: atom_id res chain seq x y z
N MET A 1 8.83 6.83 -6.18
CA MET A 1 9.86 5.79 -6.42
C MET A 1 9.63 4.49 -5.62
N ILE A 2 8.89 4.48 -4.48
CA ILE A 2 8.72 3.29 -3.61
C ILE A 2 8.11 2.06 -4.30
N LEU A 3 7.18 2.22 -5.25
CA LEU A 3 6.54 1.07 -5.90
C LEU A 3 7.48 0.23 -6.76
N VAL A 4 8.52 0.82 -7.33
CA VAL A 4 9.51 0.07 -8.10
C VAL A 4 10.26 -0.92 -7.20
N VAL A 5 10.56 -0.49 -5.97
CA VAL A 5 11.21 -1.34 -4.96
C VAL A 5 10.24 -2.42 -4.47
N ARG A 6 8.98 -2.07 -4.16
CA ARG A 6 7.96 -3.07 -3.76
C ARG A 6 7.69 -4.08 -4.88
N LEU A 7 7.62 -3.67 -6.14
CA LEU A 7 7.44 -4.61 -7.25
C LEU A 7 8.64 -5.57 -7.43
N ARG A 8 9.85 -5.17 -7.02
CA ARG A 8 11.03 -6.04 -7.05
C ARG A 8 11.16 -6.97 -5.85
N ARG A 9 10.77 -6.52 -4.65
CA ARG A 9 11.07 -7.20 -3.38
C ARG A 9 9.84 -7.69 -2.62
N HIS A 10 8.64 -7.22 -2.96
CA HIS A 10 7.41 -7.49 -2.22
C HIS A 10 6.43 -8.32 -3.08
N GLN A 11 6.40 -9.62 -2.81
CA GLN A 11 5.57 -10.58 -3.55
C GLN A 11 4.08 -10.20 -3.57
N PRO A 12 3.44 -9.77 -2.46
CA PRO A 12 2.02 -9.41 -2.48
C PRO A 12 1.69 -8.24 -3.42
N THR A 13 2.62 -7.30 -3.62
CA THR A 13 2.41 -6.18 -4.56
C THR A 13 2.49 -6.65 -6.01
N ARG A 14 3.32 -7.67 -6.30
CA ARG A 14 3.40 -8.29 -7.63
C ARG A 14 2.11 -9.05 -7.94
N ASP A 15 1.61 -9.82 -6.99
CA ASP A 15 0.39 -10.61 -7.15
C ASP A 15 -0.83 -9.69 -7.33
N TYR A 16 -0.90 -8.60 -6.55
CA TYR A 16 -1.94 -7.58 -6.75
C TYR A 16 -1.85 -6.93 -8.14
N MET A 17 -0.64 -6.61 -8.61
CA MET A 17 -0.46 -6.06 -9.95
C MET A 17 -0.91 -7.06 -11.03
N ALA A 18 -0.52 -8.32 -10.93
CA ALA A 18 -0.91 -9.37 -11.87
C ALA A 18 -2.43 -9.55 -11.91
N ARG A 19 -3.09 -9.61 -10.74
CA ARG A 19 -4.55 -9.71 -10.63
C ARG A 19 -5.25 -8.54 -11.31
N ARG A 20 -4.78 -7.30 -11.07
CA ARG A 20 -5.42 -6.10 -11.66
C ARG A 20 -5.15 -5.95 -13.15
N LEU A 21 -4.02 -6.46 -13.66
CA LEU A 21 -3.78 -6.55 -15.10
C LEU A 21 -4.69 -7.60 -15.74
N ALA A 22 -4.93 -8.74 -15.08
CA ALA A 22 -5.87 -9.75 -15.54
C ALA A 22 -7.33 -9.25 -15.57
N GLU A 23 -7.69 -8.31 -14.68
CA GLU A 23 -8.98 -7.60 -14.71
C GLU A 23 -9.11 -6.58 -15.89
N GLY A 24 -8.12 -6.49 -16.78
CA GLY A 24 -8.15 -5.60 -17.95
C GLY A 24 -7.74 -4.15 -17.67
N LYS A 25 -7.22 -3.84 -16.47
CA LYS A 25 -6.74 -2.49 -16.16
C LYS A 25 -5.41 -2.21 -16.82
N THR A 26 -5.23 -0.98 -17.25
CA THR A 26 -3.93 -0.53 -17.77
C THR A 26 -2.90 -0.47 -16.65
N LYS A 27 -1.62 -0.67 -16.99
CA LYS A 27 -0.50 -0.56 -16.04
C LYS A 27 -0.53 0.78 -15.26
N ASN A 28 -0.94 1.86 -15.91
CA ASN A 28 -1.04 3.20 -15.30
C ASN A 28 -2.13 3.27 -14.22
N GLU A 29 -3.29 2.68 -14.45
CA GLU A 29 -4.38 2.62 -13.47
C GLU A 29 -4.01 1.75 -12.27
N VAL A 30 -3.37 0.60 -12.52
CA VAL A 30 -2.87 -0.28 -11.45
C VAL A 30 -1.84 0.46 -10.59
N MET A 31 -0.89 1.14 -11.23
CA MET A 31 0.12 1.95 -10.55
C MET A 31 -0.53 3.08 -9.73
N ARG A 32 -1.56 3.76 -10.24
CA ARG A 32 -2.31 4.80 -9.51
C ARG A 32 -3.05 4.21 -8.30
N CYS A 33 -3.66 3.03 -8.43
CA CYS A 33 -4.27 2.31 -7.31
C CYS A 33 -3.24 1.96 -6.23
N LEU A 34 -2.10 1.38 -6.63
CA LEU A 34 -1.02 0.99 -5.72
C LEU A 34 -0.42 2.18 -4.98
N LYS A 35 -0.22 3.32 -5.66
CA LYS A 35 0.26 4.56 -5.02
C LYS A 35 -0.68 5.01 -3.91
N ARG A 36 -1.99 4.99 -4.16
CA ARG A 36 -3.01 5.40 -3.18
C ARG A 36 -3.10 4.45 -1.99
N TYR A 37 -3.05 3.15 -2.25
CA TYR A 37 -3.05 2.15 -1.19
C TYR A 37 -1.83 2.34 -0.26
N LEU A 38 -0.64 2.44 -0.85
CA LEU A 38 0.60 2.64 -0.12
C LEU A 38 0.61 3.95 0.67
N ALA A 39 0.10 5.05 0.10
CA ALA A 39 -0.01 6.32 0.81
C ALA A 39 -0.90 6.20 2.06
N ARG A 40 -2.00 5.46 1.98
CA ARG A 40 -2.88 5.19 3.13
C ARG A 40 -2.18 4.31 4.17
N GLU A 41 -1.48 3.26 3.72
CA GLU A 41 -0.72 2.36 4.60
C GLU A 41 0.34 3.13 5.39
N ILE A 42 1.13 3.97 4.71
CA ILE A 42 2.17 4.81 5.32
C ILE A 42 1.54 5.84 6.26
N PHE A 43 0.45 6.50 5.84
CA PHE A 43 -0.23 7.49 6.68
C PHE A 43 -0.76 6.88 7.97
N HIS A 44 -1.34 5.67 7.93
CA HIS A 44 -1.76 4.96 9.14
C HIS A 44 -0.58 4.48 9.99
N ALA A 45 0.55 4.12 9.38
CA ALA A 45 1.75 3.68 10.09
C ALA A 45 2.48 4.83 10.81
N ILE A 46 2.47 6.03 10.22
CA ILE A 46 3.11 7.23 10.78
C ILE A 46 2.19 7.95 11.77
N GLN A 47 0.87 7.82 11.62
CA GLN A 47 -0.04 8.39 12.60
C GLN A 47 0.29 7.82 13.98
N PRO A 48 0.52 8.70 14.98
CA PRO A 48 0.79 8.25 16.33
C PRO A 48 -0.36 7.34 16.71
N SER A 49 -0.02 6.12 17.09
CA SER A 49 -1.04 5.19 17.53
C SER A 49 -1.77 5.89 18.66
N ARG A 50 -3.03 6.24 18.46
CA ARG A 50 -3.97 6.49 19.56
C ARG A 50 -4.25 5.14 20.24
N LYS A 51 -3.20 4.35 20.52
CA LYS A 51 -3.25 3.33 21.55
C LYS A 51 -3.60 4.13 22.79
N ALA A 52 -4.81 3.88 23.27
CA ALA A 52 -5.43 4.49 24.41
C ALA A 52 -4.37 4.98 25.39
N THR A 53 -4.41 6.28 25.71
CA THR A 53 -4.10 6.75 27.05
C THR A 53 -4.93 5.88 28.00
N LYS A 54 -4.41 4.70 28.37
CA LYS A 54 -4.83 4.03 29.58
C LYS A 54 -4.37 4.96 30.67
N ILE A 55 -5.36 5.68 31.19
CA ILE A 55 -5.39 6.30 32.51
C ILE A 55 -4.51 5.47 33.43
N VAL A 56 -3.34 6.01 33.79
CA VAL A 56 -2.53 5.48 34.89
C VAL A 56 -3.09 6.12 36.15
N ALA A 57 -3.35 5.23 37.11
CA ALA A 57 -4.00 5.42 38.40
C ALA A 57 -3.47 6.58 39.24
#